data_AF-A0A7S4E112-F1
#
_entry.id   AF-A0A7S4E112-F1
#
_cell.length_a   1.000
_cell.length_b   1.000
_cell.length_c   1.000
_cell.angle_alpha   90.00
_cell.angle_beta   90.00
_cell.angle_gamma   90.00
#
_symmetry.space_group_name_H-M   'P 1'
#
loop_
_entity.id
_entity.type
_entity.pdbx_description
1 polymer ?
#
loop_
_entity_poly.entity_id
_entity_poly.type
_entity_poly.pdbx_seq_one_letter_code
_entity_poly.pdbx_strand_id
1 'polypeptide(L)'
;TPTKDDDVGVEATSSQGGVFTFADHTLRGIGQVVFANSSKSGAALLAFLTTVDPFLGSLSLLGAVSATATAKAMGVNEEAVSSGLLGYNGTLVGAVFSVFSPS
;
A
#
# COMPACT_ATOMS: atom_id res chain seq x y z
N THR A 1 -9.82 51.26 -1.77
CA THR A 1 -10.07 50.43 -2.97
C THR A 1 -9.43 49.07 -2.73
N PRO A 2 -10.17 47.95 -2.82
CA PRO A 2 -9.58 46.62 -2.81
C PRO A 2 -9.05 46.27 -4.20
N THR A 3 -7.90 45.60 -4.30
CA THR A 3 -7.61 44.45 -5.20
C THR A 3 -6.12 44.10 -5.20
N LYS A 4 -5.83 42.85 -5.59
CA LYS A 4 -4.55 42.17 -5.75
C LYS A 4 -4.21 41.36 -4.51
N ASP A 5 -4.77 40.16 -4.36
CA ASP A 5 -4.45 38.99 -5.20
C ASP A 5 -2.94 38.87 -5.38
N ASP A 6 -2.26 38.80 -4.24
CA ASP A 6 -1.03 38.03 -4.17
C ASP A 6 -1.47 36.57 -4.15
N ASP A 7 -1.41 35.99 -5.35
CA ASP A 7 -1.40 34.56 -5.64
C ASP A 7 -0.50 33.81 -4.65
N VAL A 8 -1.02 33.50 -3.47
CA VAL A 8 -0.64 32.27 -2.79
C VAL A 8 -1.21 31.20 -3.69
N GLY A 9 -0.37 30.73 -4.62
CA GLY A 9 -0.57 29.48 -5.32
C GLY A 9 -0.86 28.43 -4.27
N VAL A 10 -2.15 28.22 -4.02
CA VAL A 10 -2.68 27.02 -3.41
C VAL A 10 -2.23 25.95 -4.37
N GLU A 11 -1.04 25.40 -4.11
CA GLU A 11 -0.59 24.17 -4.72
C GLU A 11 -1.79 23.25 -4.60
N ALA A 12 -2.36 22.92 -5.76
CA ALA A 12 -3.52 22.08 -5.85
C ALA A 12 -3.07 20.72 -5.30
N THR A 13 -3.25 20.55 -3.98
CA THR A 13 -3.19 19.27 -3.29
C THR A 13 -4.23 18.46 -4.02
N SER A 14 -3.73 17.69 -4.98
CA SER A 14 -4.54 16.92 -5.89
C SER A 14 -5.40 16.09 -4.97
N SER A 15 -6.72 16.21 -5.08
CA SER A 15 -7.65 15.33 -4.40
C SER A 15 -7.43 13.93 -4.97
N GLN A 16 -6.35 13.27 -4.56
CA GLN A 16 -6.19 11.85 -4.73
C GLN A 16 -7.27 11.27 -3.84
N GLY A 17 -8.32 10.72 -4.46
CA GLY A 17 -9.39 10.08 -3.71
C GLY A 17 -8.81 9.06 -2.73
N GLY A 18 -9.39 8.94 -1.53
CA GLY A 18 -8.81 8.12 -0.45
C GLY A 18 -8.54 6.66 -0.82
N VAL A 19 -9.17 6.15 -1.88
CA VAL A 19 -8.89 4.83 -2.48
C VAL A 19 -7.54 4.78 -3.19
N PHE A 20 -7.13 5.82 -3.92
CA PHE A 20 -5.82 5.89 -4.57
C PHE A 20 -4.69 5.92 -3.53
N THR A 21 -4.85 6.72 -2.48
CA THR A 21 -3.88 6.76 -1.37
C THR A 21 -3.81 5.43 -0.64
N PHE A 22 -4.95 4.77 -0.42
CA PHE A 22 -4.99 3.44 0.19
C PHE A 22 -4.28 2.38 -0.67
N ALA A 23 -4.54 2.39 -1.97
CA ALA A 23 -3.89 1.48 -2.92
C ALA A 23 -2.37 1.74 -2.99
N ASP A 24 -1.95 3.01 -2.99
CA ASP A 24 -0.54 3.40 -2.94
C ASP A 24 0.16 2.85 -1.69
N HIS A 25 -0.42 3.05 -0.51
CA HIS A 25 0.13 2.56 0.75
C HIS A 25 0.19 1.02 0.79
N THR A 26 -0.86 0.35 0.29
CA THR A 26 -0.90 -1.11 0.21
C THR A 26 0.20 -1.65 -0.70
N LEU A 27 0.37 -1.05 -1.89
CA LEU A 27 1.42 -1.44 -2.84
C LEU A 27 2.81 -1.15 -2.29
N ARG A 28 3.05 -0.01 -1.63
CA ARG A 28 4.31 0.24 -0.92
C ARG A 28 4.57 -0.83 0.13
N GLY A 29 3.56 -1.24 0.87
CA GLY A 29 3.69 -2.31 1.86
C GLY A 29 4.13 -3.64 1.26
N ILE A 30 3.63 -4.01 0.09
CA ILE A 30 4.12 -5.17 -0.66
C ILE A 30 5.59 -4.96 -1.07
N GLY A 31 5.95 -3.77 -1.58
CA GLY A 31 7.33 -3.44 -1.97
C GLY A 31 8.33 -3.51 -0.82
N GLN A 32 7.91 -3.19 0.41
CA GLN A 32 8.74 -3.26 1.61
C GLN A 32 9.22 -4.68 1.95
N VAL A 33 8.59 -5.74 1.42
CA VAL A 33 9.07 -7.13 1.56
C VAL A 33 10.51 -7.28 1.02
N VAL A 34 10.87 -6.51 0.00
CA VAL A 34 12.22 -6.44 -0.58
C VAL A 34 12.93 -5.13 -0.24
N PHE A 35 12.51 -4.44 0.82
CA PHE A 35 13.01 -3.13 1.27
C PHE A 35 12.86 -2.01 0.23
N ALA A 36 11.88 -2.13 -0.67
CA ALA A 36 11.59 -1.11 -1.68
C ALA A 36 10.37 -0.26 -1.28
N ASN A 37 10.62 0.99 -0.86
CA ASN A 37 9.56 1.97 -0.58
C ASN A 37 8.99 2.60 -1.87
N SER A 38 8.42 1.79 -2.76
CA SER A 38 7.82 2.26 -4.01
C SER A 38 6.63 1.40 -4.41
N SER A 39 5.51 2.04 -4.69
CA SER A 39 4.27 1.40 -5.16
C SER A 39 4.47 0.65 -6.48
N LYS A 40 5.39 1.13 -7.34
CA LYS A 40 5.78 0.45 -8.58
C LYS A 40 6.51 -0.86 -8.31
N SER A 41 7.46 -0.85 -7.37
CA SER A 41 8.17 -2.07 -6.96
C SER A 41 7.24 -3.07 -6.31
N GLY A 42 6.30 -2.60 -5.48
CA GLY A 42 5.25 -3.46 -4.91
C GLY A 42 4.32 -4.06 -5.95
N ALA A 43 3.89 -3.29 -6.95
CA ALA A 43 3.09 -3.81 -8.05
C ALA A 43 3.86 -4.85 -8.88
N ALA A 44 5.15 -4.62 -9.15
CA ALA A 44 6.01 -5.58 -9.83
C ALA A 44 6.19 -6.88 -9.02
N LEU A 45 6.38 -6.77 -7.71
CA LEU A 45 6.47 -7.94 -6.83
C LEU A 45 5.15 -8.70 -6.78
N LEU A 46 4.02 -8.01 -6.65
CA LEU A 46 2.71 -8.64 -6.67
C LEU A 46 2.46 -9.37 -8.00
N ALA A 47 2.79 -8.74 -9.14
CA ALA A 47 2.68 -9.36 -10.46
C ALA A 47 3.57 -10.62 -10.58
N PHE A 48 4.78 -10.57 -10.05
CA PHE A 48 5.67 -11.72 -9.98
C PHE A 48 5.07 -12.86 -9.15
N LEU A 49 4.57 -12.58 -7.94
CA LEU A 49 3.92 -13.59 -7.09
C LEU A 49 2.71 -14.22 -7.77
N THR A 50 1.84 -13.41 -8.38
CA THR A 50 0.65 -13.89 -9.11
C THR A 50 1.01 -14.72 -10.34
N THR A 51 2.15 -14.44 -10.99
CA THR A 51 2.63 -15.23 -12.13
C THR A 51 3.17 -16.59 -11.70
N VAL A 52 3.77 -16.67 -10.51
CA VAL A 52 4.22 -17.95 -9.92
C VAL A 52 3.02 -18.80 -9.51
N ASP A 53 2.09 -18.21 -8.77
CA ASP A 53 0.82 -18.84 -8.39
C ASP A 53 -0.24 -17.75 -8.13
N PRO A 54 -1.37 -17.75 -8.86
CA PRO A 54 -2.44 -16.79 -8.62
C PRO A 54 -3.01 -16.83 -7.20
N PHE A 55 -3.00 -17.98 -6.53
CA PHE A 55 -3.47 -18.09 -5.14
C PHE A 55 -2.50 -17.40 -4.18
N LEU A 56 -1.19 -17.61 -4.35
CA LEU A 56 -0.12 -16.91 -3.63
C LEU A 56 -0.23 -15.40 -3.77
N GLY A 57 -0.37 -14.90 -4.99
CA GLY A 57 -0.53 -13.46 -5.24
C GLY A 57 -1.77 -12.88 -4.57
N SER A 58 -2.90 -13.59 -4.65
CA SER A 58 -4.18 -13.16 -4.09
C SER A 58 -4.15 -13.08 -2.55
N LEU A 59 -3.61 -14.10 -1.88
CA LEU A 59 -3.48 -14.12 -0.42
C LEU A 59 -2.47 -13.09 0.07
N SER A 60 -1.36 -12.91 -0.65
CA SER A 60 -0.37 -11.87 -0.35
C SER A 60 -0.98 -10.46 -0.42
N LEU A 61 -1.81 -10.21 -1.45
CA LEU A 61 -2.56 -8.95 -1.57
C LEU A 61 -3.58 -8.79 -0.44
N LEU A 62 -4.36 -9.84 -0.14
CA LEU A 62 -5.36 -9.80 0.92
C LEU A 62 -4.74 -9.51 2.29
N GLY A 63 -3.59 -10.12 2.58
CA GLY A 63 -2.81 -9.84 3.79
C GLY A 63 -2.30 -8.40 3.85
N ALA A 64 -1.81 -7.86 2.73
CA ALA A 64 -1.37 -6.45 2.66
C ALA A 64 -2.53 -5.48 2.90
N VAL A 65 -3.68 -5.73 2.26
CA VAL A 65 -4.91 -4.91 2.37
C VAL A 65 -5.44 -4.95 3.80
N SER A 66 -5.51 -6.14 4.43
CA SER A 66 -6.01 -6.28 5.79
C SER A 66 -5.11 -5.54 6.79
N ALA A 67 -3.79 -5.71 6.69
CA ALA A 67 -2.85 -5.00 7.56
C ALA A 67 -2.93 -3.46 7.39
N THR A 68 -3.01 -2.99 6.14
CA THR A 68 -3.15 -1.55 5.85
C THR A 68 -4.48 -1.00 6.36
N ALA A 69 -5.58 -1.74 6.20
CA ALA A 69 -6.89 -1.35 6.71
C ALA A 69 -6.93 -1.31 8.24
N THR A 70 -6.35 -2.32 8.91
CA THR A 70 -6.23 -2.36 10.38
C THR A 70 -5.40 -1.19 10.89
N ALA A 71 -4.26 -0.88 10.26
CA ALA A 71 -3.43 0.25 10.65
C ALA A 71 -4.18 1.59 10.58
N LYS A 72 -4.97 1.80 9.51
CA LYS A 72 -5.84 2.99 9.38
C LYS A 72 -6.95 3.00 10.42
N ALA A 73 -7.58 1.85 10.69
CA ALA A 73 -8.65 1.75 11.69
C ALA A 73 -8.16 2.00 13.13
N MET A 74 -6.93 1.62 13.44
CA MET A 74 -6.29 1.85 14.73
C MET A 74 -5.69 3.25 14.90
N GLY A 75 -5.76 4.10 13.87
CA GLY A 75 -5.19 5.45 13.91
C GLY A 75 -3.67 5.46 14.11
N VAL A 76 -2.97 4.46 13.54
CA VAL A 76 -1.50 4.41 13.62
C VAL A 76 -0.90 5.59 12.85
N ASN A 77 0.27 6.06 13.30
CA ASN A 77 1.01 7.17 12.71
C ASN A 77 1.00 7.13 11.16
N GLU A 78 0.59 8.23 10.55
CA GLU A 78 0.38 8.34 9.09
C GLU A 78 1.67 8.19 8.28
N GLU A 79 2.84 8.53 8.83
CA GLU A 79 4.14 8.32 8.18
C GLU A 79 4.49 6.83 8.11
N ALA A 80 4.18 6.06 9.16
CA ALA A 80 4.37 4.61 9.18
C ALA A 80 3.42 3.90 8.20
N VAL A 81 2.19 4.40 8.06
CA VAL A 81 1.21 3.87 7.09
C VAL A 81 1.61 4.24 5.66
N SER A 82 2.02 5.48 5.41
CA SER A 82 2.35 5.98 4.07
C SER A 82 3.68 5.45 3.51
N SER A 83 4.60 5.04 4.39
CA SER A 83 5.81 4.29 4.01
C SER A 83 5.56 2.81 3.73
N GLY A 84 4.33 2.31 3.95
CA GLY A 84 3.97 0.91 3.76
C GLY A 84 4.56 -0.05 4.81
N LEU A 85 5.23 0.46 5.85
CA LEU A 85 5.94 -0.36 6.84
C LEU A 85 5.01 -1.34 7.59
N LEU A 86 3.72 -1.04 7.66
CA LEU A 86 2.74 -1.91 8.32
C LEU A 86 2.13 -2.95 7.38
N GLY A 87 2.29 -2.82 6.06
CA GLY A 87 1.70 -3.72 5.08
C GLY A 87 2.52 -4.99 4.82
N TYR A 88 3.85 -4.93 4.89
CA TYR A 88 4.72 -6.05 4.48
C TYR A 88 4.51 -7.32 5.31
N ASN A 89 4.29 -7.17 6.63
CA ASN A 89 4.02 -8.30 7.50
C ASN A 89 2.72 -9.02 7.11
N GLY A 90 1.69 -8.26 6.76
CA GLY A 90 0.45 -8.81 6.22
C GLY A 90 0.69 -9.58 4.91
N THR A 91 1.49 -9.02 4.00
CA THR A 91 1.88 -9.69 2.75
C THR A 91 2.56 -11.04 3.01
N LEU A 92 3.53 -11.09 3.93
CA LEU A 92 4.25 -12.32 4.28
C LEU A 92 3.33 -13.37 4.90
N VAL A 93 2.42 -12.96 5.79
CA VAL A 93 1.43 -13.87 6.39
C VAL A 93 0.53 -14.48 5.32
N GLY A 94 0.05 -13.68 4.36
CA GLY A 94 -0.73 -14.17 3.22
C GLY A 94 0.07 -15.16 2.36
N ALA A 95 1.32 -14.84 2.05
CA ALA A 95 2.21 -15.70 1.28
C ALA A 95 2.45 -17.06 1.97
N VAL A 96 2.77 -17.03 3.27
CA VAL A 96 2.96 -18.24 4.09
C VAL A 96 1.68 -19.06 4.14
N PHE A 97 0.52 -18.44 4.34
CA PHE A 97 -0.76 -19.15 4.33
C PHE A 97 -1.01 -19.87 3.00
N SER A 98 -0.66 -19.25 1.86
CA SER A 98 -0.76 -19.89 0.56
C SER A 98 0.18 -21.08 0.40
N VAL A 99 1.45 -20.93 0.80
CA VAL A 99 2.49 -21.97 0.65
C VAL A 99 2.20 -23.20 1.50
N PHE A 100 1.57 -23.02 2.67
CA PHE A 100 1.24 -24.11 3.59
C PHE A 100 -0.24 -24.54 3.52
N SER A 101 -1.04 -23.94 2.62
CA SER A 101 -2.42 -24.39 2.39
C SER A 101 -2.39 -25.79 1.77
N PRO A 102 -3.18 -26.75 2.29
CA PRO A 102 -3.36 -28.04 1.63
C PRO A 102 -3.88 -27.82 0.20
N SER A 103 -3.20 -28.42 -0.77
CA SER A 103 -3.58 -28.48 -2.19
C SER A 103 -4.53 -29.63 -2.47
#